data_AF-A0AAV2M115-F1
#
_entry.id   AF-A0AAV2M115-F1
#
_cell.length_a   1.000
_cell.length_b   1.000
_cell.length_c   1.000
_cell.angle_alpha   90.00
_cell.angle_beta   90.00
_cell.angle_gamma   90.00
#
_symmetry.space_group_name_H-M   'P 1'
#
loop_
_entity.id
_entity.type
_entity.pdbx_description
1 polymer ?
#
loop_
_entity_poly.entity_id
_entity_poly.type
_entity_poly.pdbx_seq_one_letter_code
_entity_poly.pdbx_strand_id
1 'polypeptide(L)'
;MSTNLNEQLDKDLRTCQWFSVQCDESVDSSSTAQLMVFIRMVFEDFSAKEELLTLIPLRTTTRGVDIYNAMKTFFVEKKVPLEKLVSVTTDGAPAMVGCHVGFIALCKNDPDFPPFLHYHCIIHQQSLCAKVTGFDHVMTPVIKIINSIRAKAKQHRTFKFLLEELSAEYGDLLLHTEIRWLSRGRILKRFLALLGEIKEFMQSREEDTSLLDNTEWLLDLSFLTDISQKN
;
A
#
# COMPACT_ATOMS: atom_id res chain seq x y z
N MET A 1 23.81 25.56 -7.33
CA MET A 1 22.69 26.51 -7.14
C MET A 1 21.42 25.69 -7.01
N SER A 2 20.84 25.60 -5.83
CA SER A 2 19.56 24.89 -5.63
C SER A 2 18.43 25.77 -6.14
N THR A 3 17.91 25.48 -7.33
CA THR A 3 16.65 26.07 -7.81
C THR A 3 15.51 25.66 -6.87
N ASN A 4 14.58 26.58 -6.64
CA ASN A 4 13.38 26.33 -5.84
C ASN A 4 12.58 25.17 -6.44
N LEU A 5 12.30 24.13 -5.65
CA LEU A 5 11.58 22.93 -6.11
C LEU A 5 10.24 23.27 -6.77
N ASN A 6 9.53 24.28 -6.26
CA ASN A 6 8.27 24.73 -6.84
C ASN A 6 8.46 25.35 -8.23
N GLU A 7 9.50 26.16 -8.42
CA GLU A 7 9.79 26.77 -9.73
C GLU A 7 10.18 25.71 -10.76
N GLN A 8 10.87 24.66 -10.32
CA GLN A 8 11.21 23.54 -11.17
C GLN A 8 9.97 22.74 -11.57
N LEU A 9 9.08 22.45 -10.62
CA LEU A 9 7.82 21.75 -10.91
C LEU A 9 6.92 22.58 -11.85
N ASP A 10 6.81 23.88 -11.62
CA ASP A 10 6.07 24.80 -12.49
C ASP A 10 6.66 24.85 -13.90
N LYS A 11 7.99 24.79 -14.03
CA LYS A 11 8.67 24.70 -15.33
C LYS A 11 8.36 23.36 -16.01
N ASP A 12 8.49 22.26 -15.28
CA ASP A 12 8.27 20.91 -15.78
C ASP A 12 6.83 20.73 -16.28
N LEU A 13 5.83 21.26 -15.53
CA LEU A 13 4.42 21.27 -15.95
C LEU A 13 4.22 22.01 -17.28
N ARG A 14 4.89 23.14 -17.49
CA ARG A 14 4.80 23.90 -18.75
C ARG A 14 5.44 23.16 -19.91
N THR A 15 6.58 22.52 -19.68
CA THR A 15 7.38 21.89 -20.75
C THR A 15 7.04 20.44 -21.02
N CYS A 16 6.32 19.76 -20.12
CA CYS A 16 5.88 18.38 -20.37
C CYS A 16 4.99 18.31 -21.61
N GLN A 17 5.08 17.20 -22.33
CA GLN A 17 4.21 16.91 -23.49
C GLN A 17 2.88 16.33 -23.01
N TRP A 18 2.95 15.42 -22.04
CA TRP A 18 1.81 14.70 -21.49
C TRP A 18 2.03 14.44 -20.00
N PHE A 19 0.95 14.27 -19.25
CA PHE A 19 1.05 13.81 -17.88
C PHE A 19 -0.11 12.91 -17.47
N SER A 20 0.12 12.16 -16.40
CA SER A 20 -0.90 11.40 -15.68
C SER A 20 -0.84 11.75 -14.21
N VAL A 21 -1.96 11.66 -13.51
CA VAL A 21 -2.02 11.88 -12.06
C VAL A 21 -2.47 10.64 -11.32
N GLN A 22 -1.96 10.46 -10.11
CA GLN A 22 -2.48 9.50 -9.15
C GLN A 22 -3.04 10.28 -7.96
N CYS A 23 -4.30 10.01 -7.63
CA CYS A 23 -5.00 10.63 -6.52
C CYS A 23 -5.25 9.58 -5.43
N ASP A 24 -4.85 9.88 -4.21
CA ASP A 24 -5.08 9.05 -3.04
C ASP A 24 -5.60 9.91 -1.89
N GLU A 25 -6.61 9.42 -1.17
CA GLU A 25 -7.16 10.11 -0.01
C GLU A 25 -6.64 9.42 1.25
N SER A 26 -6.08 10.20 2.18
CA SER A 26 -5.60 9.70 3.45
C SER A 26 -6.00 10.65 4.57
N VAL A 27 -6.34 10.08 5.73
CA VAL A 27 -6.58 10.84 6.96
C VAL A 27 -5.24 10.98 7.70
N ASP A 28 -4.85 12.21 8.00
CA ASP A 28 -3.65 12.48 8.80
C ASP A 28 -3.89 12.29 10.30
N SER A 29 -2.83 12.38 11.11
CA SER A 29 -2.91 12.18 12.56
C SER A 29 -3.74 13.24 13.30
N SER A 30 -4.11 14.34 12.63
CA SER A 30 -4.99 15.39 13.16
C SER A 30 -6.45 15.18 12.81
N SER A 31 -6.79 14.02 12.20
CA SER A 31 -8.10 13.69 11.67
C SER A 31 -8.52 14.56 10.49
N THR A 32 -7.57 15.22 9.82
CA THR A 32 -7.84 15.96 8.59
C THR A 32 -7.63 15.02 7.39
N ALA A 33 -8.66 14.87 6.56
CA ALA A 33 -8.52 14.18 5.29
C ALA A 33 -7.67 15.02 4.32
N GLN A 34 -6.73 14.38 3.63
CA GLN A 34 -5.81 14.99 2.68
C GLN A 34 -5.92 14.26 1.36
N LEU A 35 -6.12 15.01 0.28
CA LEU A 35 -5.97 14.50 -1.07
C LEU A 35 -4.50 14.62 -1.49
N MET A 36 -3.84 13.49 -1.65
CA MET A 36 -2.50 13.39 -2.20
C MET A 36 -2.59 13.29 -3.71
N VAL A 37 -1.90 14.18 -4.42
CA VAL A 37 -1.83 14.13 -5.89
C VAL A 37 -0.38 13.95 -6.31
N PHE A 38 -0.08 12.79 -6.88
CA PHE A 38 1.18 12.54 -7.58
C PHE A 38 0.99 12.81 -9.06
N ILE A 39 2.05 13.28 -9.71
CA ILE A 39 2.07 13.51 -11.16
C ILE A 39 3.24 12.76 -11.77
N ARG A 40 2.98 12.12 -12.91
CA ARG A 40 4.00 11.59 -13.81
C ARG A 40 3.94 12.37 -15.11
N MET A 41 5.03 13.05 -15.45
CA MET A 41 5.17 13.88 -16.65
C MET A 41 6.08 13.17 -17.64
N VAL A 42 5.78 13.30 -18.93
CA VAL A 42 6.61 12.84 -20.05
C VAL A 42 7.03 14.04 -20.88
N PHE A 43 8.32 14.12 -21.23
CA PHE A 43 8.90 15.21 -22.00
C PHE A 43 9.18 14.80 -23.45
N GLU A 44 9.59 15.77 -24.26
CA GLU A 44 9.83 15.59 -25.69
C GLU A 44 10.95 14.58 -25.99
N ASP A 45 11.95 14.49 -25.12
CA ASP A 45 13.04 13.50 -25.21
C ASP A 45 12.66 12.11 -24.70
N PHE A 46 11.37 11.86 -24.46
CA PHE A 46 10.81 10.65 -23.84
C PHE A 46 11.28 10.37 -22.41
N SER A 47 11.97 11.32 -21.77
CA SER A 47 12.22 11.23 -20.33
C SER A 47 10.91 11.34 -19.56
N ALA A 48 10.85 10.66 -18.41
CA ALA A 48 9.71 10.72 -17.51
C ALA A 48 10.16 11.17 -16.13
N LYS A 49 9.34 11.98 -15.48
CA LYS A 49 9.57 12.45 -14.11
C LYS A 49 8.32 12.24 -13.28
N GLU A 50 8.51 11.77 -12.05
CA GLU A 50 7.44 11.57 -11.07
C GLU A 50 7.68 12.46 -9.87
N GLU A 51 6.66 13.18 -9.41
CA GLU A 51 6.75 14.09 -8.27
C GLU A 51 5.44 14.09 -7.48
N LEU A 52 5.53 14.45 -6.20
CA LEU A 52 4.37 14.84 -5.41
C LEU A 52 3.95 16.25 -5.87
N LEU A 53 2.80 16.34 -6.54
CA LEU A 53 2.31 17.60 -7.07
C LEU A 53 1.76 18.49 -5.95
N THR A 54 0.95 17.92 -5.06
CA THR A 54 0.36 18.65 -3.94
C THR A 54 -0.28 17.74 -2.89
N LEU A 55 -0.55 18.33 -1.73
CA LEU A 55 -1.41 17.80 -0.66
C LEU A 55 -2.52 18.81 -0.41
N ILE A 56 -3.77 18.42 -0.69
CA ILE A 56 -4.91 19.32 -0.56
C ILE A 56 -5.78 18.88 0.63
N PRO A 57 -5.93 19.71 1.67
CA PRO A 57 -6.76 19.37 2.81
C PRO A 57 -8.24 19.42 2.45
N LEU A 58 -8.96 18.33 2.72
CA LEU A 58 -10.40 18.19 2.55
C LEU A 58 -11.09 18.49 3.90
N ARG A 59 -11.47 19.75 4.10
CA ARG A 59 -11.87 20.28 5.42
C ARG A 59 -13.23 19.80 5.93
N THR A 60 -14.12 19.35 5.04
CA THR A 60 -15.51 19.04 5.38
C THR A 60 -15.83 17.57 5.20
N THR A 61 -15.80 17.09 3.95
CA THR A 61 -16.17 15.72 3.56
C THR A 61 -15.23 15.22 2.47
N THR A 62 -15.16 13.90 2.30
CA THR A 62 -14.32 13.21 1.31
C THR A 62 -15.13 12.64 0.15
N ARG A 63 -16.28 13.25 -0.19
CA ARG A 63 -17.11 12.77 -1.30
C ARG A 63 -16.43 13.11 -2.63
N GLY A 64 -16.80 12.39 -3.69
CA GLY A 64 -16.22 12.61 -5.02
C GLY A 64 -16.31 14.06 -5.51
N VAL A 65 -17.40 14.76 -5.19
CA VAL A 65 -17.57 16.20 -5.49
C VAL A 65 -16.58 17.09 -4.75
N ASP A 66 -16.24 16.77 -3.51
CA ASP A 66 -15.32 17.57 -2.70
C ASP A 66 -13.89 17.38 -3.24
N ILE A 67 -13.52 16.14 -3.57
CA ILE A 67 -12.25 15.78 -4.21
C ILE A 67 -12.11 16.46 -5.58
N TYR A 68 -13.15 16.39 -6.41
CA TYR A 68 -13.21 17.03 -7.73
C TYR A 68 -13.00 18.54 -7.61
N ASN A 69 -13.77 19.22 -6.76
CA ASN A 69 -13.66 20.67 -6.58
C ASN A 69 -12.27 21.07 -6.08
N ALA A 70 -11.71 20.32 -5.13
CA ALA A 70 -10.37 20.56 -4.59
C ALA A 70 -9.30 20.46 -5.68
N MET A 71 -9.30 19.36 -6.45
CA MET A 71 -8.33 19.17 -7.53
C MET A 71 -8.50 20.21 -8.64
N LYS A 72 -9.75 20.47 -9.06
CA LYS A 72 -10.05 21.44 -10.12
C LYS A 72 -9.58 22.84 -9.76
N THR A 73 -9.88 23.29 -8.54
CA THR A 73 -9.45 24.59 -8.01
C THR A 73 -7.92 24.68 -8.06
N PHE A 74 -7.23 23.65 -7.56
CA PHE A 74 -5.77 23.60 -7.58
C PHE A 74 -5.20 23.65 -9.00
N PHE A 75 -5.75 22.89 -9.95
CA PHE A 75 -5.29 22.90 -11.35
C PHE A 75 -5.46 24.26 -12.02
N VAL A 76 -6.58 24.94 -11.76
CA VAL A 76 -6.82 26.30 -12.26
C VAL A 76 -5.81 27.29 -11.66
N GLU A 77 -5.62 27.27 -10.34
CA GLU A 77 -4.69 28.16 -9.64
C GLU A 77 -3.24 27.95 -10.09
N LYS A 78 -2.83 26.70 -10.27
CA LYS A 78 -1.48 26.33 -10.73
C LYS A 78 -1.30 26.38 -12.25
N LYS A 79 -2.36 26.67 -13.00
CA LYS A 79 -2.35 26.67 -14.47
C LYS A 79 -1.79 25.38 -15.05
N VAL A 80 -2.22 24.25 -14.46
CA VAL A 80 -1.87 22.92 -14.97
C VAL A 80 -2.51 22.78 -16.37
N PRO A 81 -1.74 22.38 -17.41
CA PRO A 81 -2.25 22.30 -18.77
C PRO A 81 -3.14 21.06 -18.94
N LEU A 82 -4.37 21.12 -18.45
CA LEU A 82 -5.34 20.02 -18.40
C LEU A 82 -5.49 19.26 -19.73
N GLU A 83 -5.35 19.95 -20.85
CA GLU A 83 -5.39 19.39 -22.20
C GLU A 83 -4.31 18.30 -22.44
N LYS A 84 -3.25 18.26 -21.63
CA LYS A 84 -2.16 17.28 -21.67
C LYS A 84 -2.39 16.08 -20.73
N LEU A 85 -3.53 16.01 -20.04
CA LEU A 85 -3.86 14.90 -19.17
C LEU A 85 -4.16 13.64 -20.00
N VAL A 86 -3.46 12.54 -19.70
CA VAL A 86 -3.64 11.25 -20.38
C VAL A 86 -4.37 10.24 -19.50
N SER A 87 -4.08 10.23 -18.19
CA SER A 87 -4.72 9.29 -17.29
C SER A 87 -4.79 9.75 -15.84
N VAL A 88 -5.75 9.17 -15.12
CA VAL A 88 -5.96 9.37 -13.68
C VAL A 88 -6.01 8.00 -13.01
N THR A 89 -5.20 7.81 -11.97
CA THR A 89 -5.18 6.58 -11.17
C THR A 89 -5.75 6.85 -9.78
N THR A 90 -6.66 6.00 -9.29
CA THR A 90 -7.27 6.14 -7.95
C THR A 90 -7.28 4.82 -7.19
N ASP A 91 -7.52 4.86 -5.88
CA ASP A 91 -7.66 3.69 -4.99
C ASP A 91 -8.93 2.84 -5.23
N GLY A 92 -9.80 3.25 -6.16
CA GLY A 92 -11.05 2.56 -6.46
C GLY A 92 -12.15 2.77 -5.42
N ALA A 93 -11.99 3.65 -4.44
CA ALA A 93 -13.03 3.92 -3.44
C ALA A 93 -14.32 4.48 -4.09
N PRO A 94 -15.51 4.26 -3.51
CA PRO A 94 -16.77 4.75 -4.07
C PRO A 94 -16.79 6.27 -4.33
N ALA A 95 -16.12 7.06 -3.49
CA ALA A 95 -15.96 8.50 -3.69
C ALA A 95 -15.13 8.82 -4.95
N MET A 96 -14.17 7.98 -5.31
CA MET A 96 -13.33 8.16 -6.49
C MET A 96 -14.04 7.70 -7.77
N VAL A 97 -14.65 6.52 -7.76
CA VAL A 97 -15.11 5.83 -9.00
C VAL A 97 -16.63 5.74 -9.17
N GLY A 98 -17.42 6.29 -8.25
CA GLY A 98 -18.88 6.32 -8.36
C GLY A 98 -19.37 6.88 -9.69
N CYS A 99 -20.33 6.20 -10.32
CA CYS A 99 -20.74 6.47 -11.71
C CYS A 99 -21.40 7.84 -11.95
N HIS A 100 -21.99 8.46 -10.92
CA HIS A 100 -22.71 9.74 -11.06
C HIS A 100 -22.01 10.89 -10.33
N VAL A 101 -21.57 10.65 -9.10
CA VAL A 101 -21.00 11.67 -8.20
C VAL A 101 -19.59 11.33 -7.73
N GLY A 102 -18.98 10.29 -8.31
CA GLY A 102 -17.59 9.96 -8.07
C GLY A 102 -16.67 10.96 -8.77
N PHE A 103 -15.51 11.22 -8.19
CA PHE A 103 -14.49 12.13 -8.71
C PHE A 103 -14.20 11.90 -10.21
N ILE A 104 -14.00 10.65 -10.63
CA ILE A 104 -13.72 10.32 -12.03
C ILE A 104 -14.91 10.60 -12.95
N ALA A 105 -16.14 10.29 -12.50
CA ALA A 105 -17.34 10.59 -13.28
C ALA A 105 -17.53 12.10 -13.46
N LEU A 106 -17.26 12.88 -12.41
CA LEU A 106 -17.32 14.34 -12.46
C LEU A 106 -16.26 14.90 -13.41
N CYS A 107 -15.01 14.43 -13.35
CA CYS A 107 -13.96 14.85 -14.28
C CYS A 107 -14.34 14.52 -15.73
N LYS A 108 -14.91 13.34 -16.00
CA LYS A 108 -15.31 12.94 -17.37
C LYS A 108 -16.49 13.74 -17.93
N ASN A 109 -17.31 14.32 -17.05
CA ASN A 109 -18.45 15.16 -17.43
C ASN A 109 -18.09 16.66 -17.49
N ASP A 110 -16.89 17.05 -17.07
CA ASP A 110 -16.40 18.43 -17.15
C ASP A 110 -15.73 18.67 -18.51
N PRO A 111 -16.20 19.64 -19.32
CA PRO A 111 -15.67 19.91 -20.65
C PRO A 111 -14.22 20.37 -20.69
N ASP A 112 -13.66 20.84 -19.56
CA ASP A 112 -12.27 21.27 -19.48
C ASP A 112 -11.28 20.09 -19.41
N PHE A 113 -11.77 18.88 -19.07
CA PHE A 113 -10.95 17.69 -19.07
C PHE A 113 -10.97 17.03 -20.45
N PRO A 114 -9.80 16.68 -21.02
CA PRO A 114 -9.77 15.89 -22.24
C PRO A 114 -10.26 14.46 -21.98
N PRO A 115 -10.59 13.67 -23.01
CA PRO A 115 -10.75 12.24 -22.85
C PRO A 115 -9.48 11.62 -22.23
N PHE A 116 -9.62 10.97 -21.06
CA PHE A 116 -8.52 10.37 -20.32
C PHE A 116 -8.83 8.93 -19.89
N LEU A 117 -7.78 8.15 -19.66
CA LEU A 117 -7.87 6.79 -19.13
C LEU A 117 -7.96 6.80 -17.60
N HIS A 118 -8.86 5.99 -17.04
CA HIS A 118 -8.91 5.77 -15.60
C HIS A 118 -8.35 4.40 -15.25
N TYR A 119 -7.45 4.36 -14.26
CA TYR A 119 -6.90 3.13 -13.71
C TYR A 119 -7.22 3.01 -12.22
N HIS A 120 -7.51 1.79 -11.78
CA HIS A 120 -7.50 1.44 -10.37
C HIS A 120 -6.03 1.15 -9.99
N CYS A 121 -5.55 1.80 -8.94
CA CYS A 121 -4.23 1.60 -8.36
C CYS A 121 -3.94 0.11 -8.17
N ILE A 122 -2.91 -0.39 -8.86
CA ILE A 122 -2.53 -1.81 -8.86
C ILE A 122 -2.19 -2.31 -7.45
N ILE A 123 -1.65 -1.45 -6.60
CA ILE A 123 -1.30 -1.80 -5.20
C ILE A 123 -2.58 -2.05 -4.38
N HIS A 124 -3.60 -1.23 -4.58
CA HIS A 124 -4.91 -1.42 -3.95
C HIS A 124 -5.61 -2.67 -4.48
N GLN A 125 -5.59 -2.90 -5.80
CA GLN A 125 -6.13 -4.12 -6.40
C GLN A 125 -5.43 -5.37 -5.89
N GLN A 126 -4.10 -5.35 -5.80
CA GLN A 126 -3.32 -6.47 -5.27
C GLN A 126 -3.66 -6.74 -3.80
N SER A 127 -3.78 -5.68 -2.98
CA SER A 127 -4.21 -5.78 -1.58
C SER A 127 -5.60 -6.41 -1.46
N LEU A 128 -6.54 -6.01 -2.34
CA LEU A 128 -7.88 -6.57 -2.38
C LEU A 128 -7.87 -8.03 -2.82
N CYS A 129 -7.10 -8.38 -3.86
CA CYS A 129 -6.93 -9.75 -4.32
C CYS A 129 -6.38 -10.64 -3.20
N ALA A 130 -5.38 -10.17 -2.46
CA ALA A 130 -4.80 -10.91 -1.34
C ALA A 130 -5.76 -11.14 -0.15
N LYS A 131 -6.89 -10.42 -0.09
CA LYS A 131 -7.96 -10.70 0.89
C LYS A 131 -8.90 -11.80 0.43
N VAL A 132 -8.94 -12.10 -0.86
CA VAL A 132 -9.84 -13.11 -1.46
C VAL A 132 -9.11 -14.38 -1.91
N THR A 133 -7.79 -14.49 -1.70
CA THR A 133 -6.99 -15.67 -2.07
C THR A 133 -7.32 -16.93 -1.26
N GLY A 134 -8.06 -16.82 -0.15
CA GLY A 134 -8.58 -17.99 0.57
C GLY A 134 -7.56 -18.76 1.42
N PHE A 135 -6.45 -18.13 1.83
CA PHE A 135 -5.42 -18.75 2.70
C PHE A 135 -5.57 -18.39 4.18
N ASP A 136 -6.79 -18.14 4.65
CA ASP A 136 -7.03 -17.81 6.06
C ASP A 136 -6.64 -18.98 6.99
N HIS A 137 -6.75 -20.23 6.52
CA HIS A 137 -6.31 -21.42 7.25
C HIS A 137 -4.80 -21.45 7.51
N VAL A 138 -3.99 -20.74 6.71
CA VAL A 138 -2.55 -20.55 6.95
C VAL A 138 -2.30 -19.27 7.74
N MET A 139 -2.88 -18.16 7.30
CA MET A 139 -2.59 -16.85 7.88
C MET A 139 -3.08 -16.72 9.32
N THR A 140 -4.27 -17.25 9.65
CA THR A 140 -4.82 -17.14 11.01
C THR A 140 -3.95 -17.87 12.04
N PRO A 141 -3.51 -19.13 11.84
CA PRO A 141 -2.58 -19.77 12.76
C PRO A 141 -1.23 -19.06 12.86
N VAL A 142 -0.62 -18.66 11.73
CA VAL A 142 0.68 -17.95 11.73
C VAL A 142 0.61 -16.67 12.55
N ILE A 143 -0.40 -15.83 12.31
CA ILE A 143 -0.60 -14.58 13.05
C ILE A 143 -0.83 -14.87 14.54
N LYS A 144 -1.65 -15.88 14.87
CA LYS A 144 -1.94 -16.26 16.25
C LYS A 144 -0.69 -16.70 16.99
N ILE A 145 0.17 -17.52 16.38
CA ILE A 145 1.43 -17.99 16.97
C ILE A 145 2.39 -16.81 17.18
N ILE A 146 2.61 -15.98 16.16
CA ILE A 146 3.47 -14.80 16.25
C ILE A 146 2.99 -13.87 17.37
N ASN A 147 1.68 -13.60 17.43
CA ASN A 147 1.10 -12.76 18.48
C ASN A 147 1.24 -13.42 19.86
N SER A 148 1.10 -14.74 19.97
CA SER A 148 1.32 -15.46 21.23
C SER A 148 2.74 -15.26 21.76
N ILE A 149 3.74 -15.28 20.88
CA ILE A 149 5.15 -15.11 21.24
C ILE A 149 5.47 -13.64 21.55
N ARG A 150 4.95 -12.72 20.71
CA ARG A 150 5.32 -11.30 20.75
C ARG A 150 4.50 -10.44 21.69
N ALA A 151 3.28 -10.83 22.05
CA ALA A 151 2.39 -9.99 22.87
C ALA A 151 2.87 -9.83 24.31
N LYS A 152 3.61 -10.80 24.87
CA LYS A 152 4.12 -10.71 26.26
C LYS A 152 5.64 -10.50 26.25
N ALA A 153 6.11 -9.42 26.87
CA ALA A 153 7.52 -9.06 26.91
C ALA A 153 8.44 -10.17 27.44
N LYS A 154 7.98 -10.96 28.43
CA LYS A 154 8.73 -12.11 28.93
C LYS A 154 8.91 -13.18 27.85
N GLN A 155 7.82 -13.58 27.19
CA GLN A 155 7.84 -14.61 26.15
C GLN A 155 8.70 -14.17 24.97
N HIS A 156 8.57 -12.92 24.55
CA HIS A 156 9.36 -12.36 23.45
C HIS A 156 10.87 -12.40 23.76
N ARG A 157 11.28 -11.97 24.97
CA ARG A 157 12.70 -12.04 25.37
C ARG A 157 13.21 -13.46 25.48
N THR A 158 12.42 -14.39 26.03
CA THR A 158 12.80 -15.81 26.11
C THR A 158 12.94 -16.43 24.73
N PHE A 159 12.02 -16.14 23.80
CA PHE A 159 12.11 -16.62 22.43
C PHE A 159 13.35 -16.06 21.72
N LYS A 160 13.65 -14.76 21.87
CA LYS A 160 14.87 -14.18 21.31
C LYS A 160 16.15 -14.84 21.85
N PHE A 161 16.18 -15.15 23.14
CA PHE A 161 17.31 -15.87 23.74
C PHE A 161 17.47 -17.27 23.13
N LEU A 162 16.36 -18.01 22.96
CA LEU A 162 16.38 -19.31 22.27
C LEU A 162 16.94 -19.20 20.84
N LEU A 163 16.52 -18.18 20.09
CA LEU A 163 17.03 -17.93 18.73
C LEU A 163 18.54 -17.67 18.71
N GLU A 164 19.05 -16.95 19.71
CA GLU A 164 20.49 -16.70 19.87
C GLU A 164 21.26 -17.99 20.23
N GLU A 165 20.73 -18.81 21.15
CA GLU A 165 21.34 -20.09 21.54
C GLU A 165 21.42 -21.07 20.37
N LEU A 166 20.37 -21.12 19.55
CA LEU A 166 20.30 -22.01 18.38
C LEU A 166 21.00 -21.45 17.14
N SER A 167 21.58 -20.23 17.22
CA SER A 167 22.20 -19.54 16.09
C SER A 167 21.26 -19.45 14.87
N ALA A 168 19.99 -19.15 15.13
CA ALA A 168 18.94 -19.12 14.12
C ALA A 168 19.17 -18.05 13.04
N GLU A 169 18.63 -18.25 11.84
CA GLU A 169 18.80 -17.33 10.69
C GLU A 169 18.32 -15.90 11.00
N TYR A 170 17.26 -15.77 11.80
CA TYR A 170 16.71 -14.48 12.22
C TYR A 170 16.66 -14.38 13.74
N GLY A 171 17.07 -13.24 14.29
CA GLY A 171 17.04 -13.01 15.75
C GLY A 171 15.69 -12.55 16.34
N ASP A 172 14.62 -12.46 15.53
CA ASP A 172 13.27 -12.10 16.02
C ASP A 172 12.17 -12.34 14.97
N LEU A 173 10.93 -12.61 15.39
CA LEU A 173 9.74 -12.66 14.51
C LEU A 173 9.23 -11.26 14.15
N LEU A 174 8.61 -11.11 12.98
CA LEU A 174 7.96 -9.87 12.55
C LEU A 174 6.50 -9.82 13.02
N LEU A 175 6.06 -8.69 13.58
CA LEU A 175 4.65 -8.47 13.91
C LEU A 175 3.86 -8.24 12.63
N HIS A 176 2.69 -8.86 12.57
CA HIS A 176 1.74 -8.56 11.50
C HIS A 176 1.15 -7.17 11.69
N THR A 177 1.38 -6.27 10.74
CA THR A 177 0.58 -5.06 10.57
C THR A 177 -0.28 -5.24 9.32
N GLU A 178 -1.60 -5.07 9.46
CA GLU A 178 -2.58 -5.21 8.36
C GLU A 178 -2.35 -4.25 7.20
N ILE A 179 -1.55 -3.20 7.44
CA ILE A 179 -1.51 -2.01 6.62
C ILE A 179 -0.83 -2.25 5.26
N ARG A 180 -0.05 -3.33 5.07
CA ARG A 180 0.62 -3.58 3.77
C ARG A 180 0.77 -5.07 3.47
N TRP A 181 0.24 -5.53 2.34
CA TRP A 181 0.45 -6.90 1.83
C TRP A 181 1.94 -7.30 1.78
N LEU A 182 2.83 -6.32 1.56
CA LEU A 182 4.30 -6.46 1.59
C LEU A 182 4.88 -6.93 2.93
N SER A 183 4.13 -6.80 4.02
CA SER A 183 4.52 -7.37 5.31
C SER A 183 4.28 -8.87 5.35
N ARG A 184 3.22 -9.38 4.69
CA ARG A 184 2.82 -10.80 4.74
C ARG A 184 3.91 -11.73 4.22
N GLY A 185 4.45 -11.48 3.04
CA GLY A 185 5.53 -12.32 2.48
C GLY A 185 6.77 -12.37 3.39
N ARG A 186 7.17 -11.24 3.98
CA ARG A 186 8.30 -11.19 4.93
C ARG A 186 8.02 -11.93 6.23
N ILE A 187 6.79 -11.83 6.73
CA ILE A 187 6.33 -12.55 7.92
C ILE A 187 6.37 -14.05 7.66
N LEU A 188 5.78 -14.52 6.56
CA LEU A 188 5.70 -15.93 6.21
C LEU A 188 7.08 -16.52 5.97
N LYS A 189 7.95 -15.83 5.22
CA LYS A 189 9.34 -16.24 5.01
C LYS A 189 10.08 -16.44 6.33
N ARG A 190 9.95 -15.48 7.25
CA ARG A 190 10.62 -15.55 8.54
C ARG A 190 10.01 -16.63 9.44
N PHE A 191 8.70 -16.78 9.43
CA PHE A 191 8.01 -17.82 10.17
C PHE A 191 8.44 -19.21 9.71
N LEU A 192 8.55 -19.41 8.39
CA LEU A 192 9.01 -20.66 7.79
C LEU A 192 10.49 -20.95 8.12
N ALA A 193 11.35 -19.94 8.05
CA ALA A 193 12.77 -20.08 8.40
C ALA A 193 12.99 -20.41 9.88
N LEU A 194 12.11 -19.91 10.76
CA LEU A 194 12.15 -20.15 12.20
C LEU A 194 11.20 -21.27 12.66
N LEU A 195 10.70 -22.10 11.74
CA LEU A 195 9.65 -23.07 12.05
C LEU A 195 10.09 -24.07 13.12
N GLY A 196 11.36 -24.48 13.12
CA GLY A 196 11.93 -25.39 14.11
C GLY A 196 11.96 -24.78 15.51
N GLU A 197 12.48 -23.56 15.62
CA GLU A 197 12.61 -22.83 16.87
C GLU A 197 11.24 -22.43 17.42
N ILE A 198 10.27 -22.11 16.55
CA ILE A 198 8.87 -21.87 16.92
C ILE A 198 8.26 -23.13 17.53
N LYS A 199 8.45 -24.30 16.90
CA LYS A 199 7.97 -25.59 17.43
C LYS A 199 8.56 -25.88 18.80
N GLU A 200 9.87 -25.77 18.95
CA GLU A 200 10.57 -26.02 20.21
C GLU A 200 10.07 -25.08 21.32
N PHE A 201 9.92 -23.79 21.01
CA PHE A 201 9.40 -22.82 21.94
C PHE A 201 7.95 -23.12 22.37
N MET A 202 7.08 -23.52 21.44
CA MET A 202 5.70 -23.90 21.76
C MET A 202 5.63 -25.18 22.59
N GLN A 203 6.45 -26.19 22.28
CA GLN A 203 6.53 -27.43 23.05
C GLN A 203 7.02 -27.19 24.48
N SER A 204 7.99 -26.30 24.68
CA SER A 204 8.43 -25.90 26.03
C SER A 204 7.34 -25.22 26.88
N ARG A 205 6.26 -24.75 26.22
CA ARG A 205 5.08 -24.14 26.84
C ARG A 205 3.90 -25.11 26.94
N GLU A 206 4.11 -26.39 26.62
CA GLU A 206 3.08 -27.43 26.57
C GLU A 206 1.93 -27.09 25.60
N GLU A 207 2.23 -26.37 24.52
CA GLU A 207 1.26 -26.00 23.48
C GLU A 207 1.19 -27.05 22.36
N ASP A 208 0.00 -27.23 21.79
CA ASP A 208 -0.18 -28.13 20.65
C ASP A 208 0.57 -27.61 19.40
N THR A 209 1.41 -28.47 18.85
CA THR A 209 2.23 -28.21 17.65
C THR A 209 1.84 -29.09 16.46
N SER A 210 0.78 -29.90 16.58
CA SER A 210 0.33 -30.85 15.56
C SER A 210 0.13 -30.22 14.18
N LEU A 211 -0.38 -28.98 14.13
CA LEU A 211 -0.54 -28.21 12.90
C LEU A 211 0.79 -27.96 12.21
N LEU A 212 1.84 -27.66 12.98
CA LEU A 212 3.17 -27.37 12.44
C LEU A 212 3.87 -28.64 11.93
N ASP A 213 3.37 -29.83 12.25
CA ASP A 213 3.81 -31.11 11.71
C ASP A 213 2.92 -31.63 10.56
N ASN A 214 1.80 -30.95 10.28
CA ASN A 214 0.90 -31.32 9.20
C ASN A 214 1.51 -30.99 7.83
N THR A 215 1.80 -32.02 7.04
CA THR A 215 2.47 -31.87 5.73
C THR A 215 1.67 -31.02 4.74
N GLU A 216 0.35 -31.19 4.68
CA GLU A 216 -0.52 -30.43 3.78
C GLU A 216 -0.50 -28.93 4.12
N TRP A 217 -0.61 -28.60 5.40
CA TRP A 217 -0.54 -27.22 5.88
C TRP A 217 0.83 -26.59 5.63
N LEU A 218 1.92 -27.35 5.79
CA LEU A 218 3.28 -26.89 5.49
C LEU A 218 3.50 -26.61 4.01
N LEU A 219 2.90 -27.41 3.12
CA LEU A 219 2.93 -27.17 1.68
C LEU A 219 2.19 -25.87 1.33
N ASP A 220 1.01 -25.66 1.90
CA ASP A 220 0.25 -24.41 1.71
C ASP A 220 0.98 -23.19 2.28
N LEU A 221 1.63 -23.33 3.45
CA LEU A 221 2.48 -22.29 4.04
C LEU A 221 3.64 -21.94 3.10
N SER A 222 4.33 -22.94 2.56
CA SER A 222 5.47 -22.76 1.66
C SER A 222 5.02 -22.12 0.35
N PHE A 223 3.95 -22.63 -0.25
CA PHE A 223 3.36 -22.09 -1.47
C PHE A 223 2.94 -20.62 -1.28
N LEU A 224 2.21 -20.30 -0.21
CA LEU A 224 1.80 -18.93 0.09
C LEU A 224 3.01 -18.01 0.32
N THR A 225 4.05 -18.53 0.98
CA THR A 225 5.32 -17.82 1.20
C THR A 225 5.96 -17.44 -0.13
N ASP A 226 6.06 -18.39 -1.07
CA ASP A 226 6.72 -18.18 -2.36
C ASP A 226 5.96 -17.16 -3.22
N ILE A 227 4.64 -17.28 -3.33
CA ILE A 227 3.83 -16.33 -4.14
C ILE A 227 3.72 -14.94 -3.50
N SER A 228 4.01 -14.82 -2.19
CA SER A 228 3.93 -13.56 -1.45
C SER A 228 5.28 -12.85 -1.33
N GLN A 229 6.40 -13.49 -1.68
CA GLN A 229 7.71 -12.86 -1.71
C GLN A 229 7.81 -11.95 -2.93
N LYS A 230 8.32 -10.73 -2.71
CA LYS A 230 8.81 -9.90 -3.82
C LYS A 230 10.13 -10.50 -4.29
N ASN A 231 10.21 -10.85 -5.57
CA ASN A 231 11.50 -11.03 -6.26
C ASN A 231 12.30 -9.73 -6.24
#